data_AF-A0A3B8QTJ7-F1
#
_entry.id   AF-A0A3B8QTJ7-F1
#
_cell.length_a   1.000
_cell.length_b   1.000
_cell.length_c   1.000
_cell.angle_alpha   90.00
_cell.angle_beta   90.00
_cell.angle_gamma   90.00
#
_symmetry.space_group_name_H-M   'P 1'
#
loop_
_entity.id
_entity.type
_entity.pdbx_description
1 polymer ?
#
loop_
_entity_poly.entity_id
_entity_poly.type
_entity_poly.pdbx_seq_one_letter_code
_entity_poly.pdbx_strand_id
1 'polypeptide(L)' 'PAKPTCIVAHTNKGAGISFMSDDVTWHHRVPNAEQYKQAMDELKKAAE' A
#
# COMPACT_ATOMS: atom_id res chain seq x y z
N PRO A 1 27.04 23.34 -13.96
CA PRO A 1 26.43 22.06 -14.37
C PRO A 1 25.69 21.39 -13.20
N ALA A 2 24.40 21.08 -13.35
CA ALA A 2 23.63 20.37 -12.33
C ALA A 2 23.97 18.86 -12.35
N LYS A 3 23.99 18.23 -11.17
CA LYS A 3 24.16 16.78 -11.00
C LYS A 3 22.78 16.09 -10.94
N PRO A 4 22.65 14.81 -11.31
CA PRO A 4 21.41 14.08 -11.12
C PRO A 4 21.03 14.01 -9.63
N THR A 5 19.73 14.07 -9.35
CA THR A 5 19.17 13.93 -8.01
C THR A 5 18.36 12.64 -7.93
N CYS A 6 18.56 11.87 -6.87
CA CYS A 6 17.77 10.68 -6.56
C CYS A 6 17.18 10.83 -5.15
N ILE A 7 15.91 10.47 -5.00
CA ILE A 7 15.23 10.38 -3.70
C ILE A 7 14.99 8.90 -3.43
N VAL A 8 15.58 8.38 -2.36
CA VAL A 8 15.27 7.03 -1.85
C VAL A 8 14.14 7.18 -0.85
N ALA A 9 12.91 6.90 -1.29
CA ALA A 9 11.74 6.99 -0.43
C ALA A 9 11.59 5.73 0.44
N HIS A 10 11.53 5.91 1.75
CA HIS A 10 11.17 4.85 2.69
C HIS A 10 9.66 4.60 2.62
N THR A 11 9.25 3.41 2.18
CA THR A 11 7.83 3.05 1.99
C THR A 11 7.55 1.67 2.56
N ASN A 12 6.33 1.46 3.06
CA ASN A 12 5.82 0.13 3.41
C ASN A 12 4.95 -0.38 2.26
N LYS A 13 5.19 -1.60 1.79
CA LYS A 13 4.35 -2.23 0.77
C LYS A 13 2.95 -2.47 1.33
N GLY A 14 1.91 -2.15 0.57
CA GLY A 14 0.52 -2.30 1.03
C GLY A 14 0.10 -1.32 2.14
N ALA A 15 0.84 -0.22 2.33
CA ALA A 15 0.51 0.81 3.31
C ALA A 15 -0.94 1.30 3.16
N GLY A 16 -1.63 1.48 4.29
CA GLY A 16 -3.03 1.90 4.34
C GLY A 16 -4.05 0.75 4.29
N ILE A 17 -3.59 -0.49 4.06
CA ILE A 17 -4.43 -1.69 4.14
C ILE A 17 -3.80 -2.69 5.12
N SER A 18 -4.48 -2.92 6.23
CA SER A 18 -3.97 -3.65 7.40
C SER A 18 -3.45 -5.04 7.06
N PHE A 19 -4.19 -5.80 6.25
CA PHE A 19 -3.84 -7.17 5.88
C PHE A 19 -2.82 -7.27 4.73
N MET A 20 -2.46 -6.15 4.09
CA MET A 20 -1.44 -6.10 3.03
C MET A 20 -0.13 -5.46 3.49
N SER A 21 -0.14 -4.74 4.61
CA SER A 21 0.99 -3.94 5.07
C SER A 21 2.19 -4.83 5.42
N ASP A 22 3.30 -4.61 4.71
CA ASP A 22 4.59 -5.30 4.86
C ASP A 22 4.51 -6.83 4.69
N ASP A 23 3.54 -7.31 3.90
CA ASP A 23 3.35 -8.74 3.62
C ASP A 23 3.72 -9.07 2.16
N VAL A 24 4.72 -9.94 1.99
CA VAL A 24 5.24 -10.37 0.68
C VAL A 24 4.21 -11.15 -0.14
N THR A 25 3.27 -11.85 0.50
CA THR A 25 2.25 -12.66 -0.17
C THR A 25 1.33 -11.81 -1.05
N TRP A 26 1.21 -10.51 -0.73
CA TRP A 26 0.45 -9.52 -1.49
C TRP A 26 1.22 -8.89 -2.67
N HIS A 27 2.36 -9.46 -3.08
CA HIS A 27 3.04 -8.98 -4.30
C HIS A 27 2.21 -9.18 -5.58
N HIS A 28 1.55 -10.33 -5.69
CA HIS A 28 0.81 -10.74 -6.88
C HIS A 28 -0.58 -11.28 -6.56
N ARG A 29 -0.98 -11.25 -5.28
CA ARG A 29 -2.29 -11.73 -4.84
C ARG A 29 -3.36 -10.70 -5.17
N VAL A 30 -4.48 -11.17 -5.69
CA VAL A 30 -5.66 -10.35 -5.97
C VAL A 30 -6.64 -10.45 -4.80
N PRO A 31 -7.17 -9.34 -4.27
CA PRO A 31 -8.19 -9.37 -3.23
C PRO A 31 -9.47 -10.06 -3.72
N ASN A 32 -10.11 -10.83 -2.84
CA ASN A 32 -11.49 -11.26 -3.07
C ASN A 32 -12.48 -10.11 -2.74
N ALA A 33 -13.78 -10.35 -2.90
CA ALA A 33 -14.80 -9.33 -2.69
C ALA A 33 -14.85 -8.79 -1.24
N GLU A 34 -14.66 -9.64 -0.24
CA GLU A 34 -14.68 -9.25 1.17
C GLU A 34 -13.44 -8.42 1.52
N GLN A 35 -12.26 -8.86 1.09
CA GLN A 35 -10.99 -8.18 1.26
C GLN A 35 -10.98 -6.83 0.55
N TYR A 36 -11.57 -6.75 -0.65
CA TYR A 36 -11.74 -5.49 -1.36
C TYR A 36 -12.57 -4.50 -0.55
N LYS A 37 -13.73 -4.94 -0.04
CA LYS A 37 -14.59 -4.09 0.79
C LYS A 37 -13.84 -3.59 2.03
N GLN A 38 -13.14 -4.49 2.73
CA GLN A 38 -12.33 -4.13 3.90
C GLN A 38 -11.27 -3.09 3.55
N ALA A 39 -10.49 -3.32 2.48
CA ALA A 39 -9.45 -2.39 2.04
C ALA A 39 -10.01 -1.01 1.71
N MET A 40 -11.15 -0.94 1.01
CA MET A 40 -11.79 0.33 0.68
C MET A 40 -12.30 1.08 1.92
N ASP A 41 -12.84 0.36 2.90
CA ASP A 41 -13.29 0.96 4.17
C ASP A 41 -12.10 1.48 5.00
N GLU A 42 -10.97 0.76 5.02
CA GLU A 42 -9.73 1.20 5.68
C GLU A 42 -9.13 2.44 5.02
N LEU A 43 -9.07 2.47 3.69
CA LEU A 43 -8.56 3.62 2.93
C LEU A 43 -9.44 4.86 3.12
N LYS A 44 -10.77 4.71 3.15
CA LYS A 44 -11.69 5.83 3.44
C LYS A 44 -11.45 6.40 4.82
N LYS A 45 -11.36 5.54 5.84
CA LYS A 45 -11.08 5.97 7.23
C LYS A 45 -9.73 6.66 7.37
N ALA A 46 -8.73 6.25 6.60
CA ALA A 46 -7.41 6.88 6.62
C ALA A 46 -7.36 8.23 5.88
N ALA A 47 -8.35 8.53 5.03
CA ALA A 47 -8.46 9.78 4.28
C ALA A 47 -9.35 10.83 4.96
N GLU A 48 -10.05 10.44 6.04
CA GLU A 48 -10.76 11.34 6.97
C GLU A 48 -9.78 11.99 7.96
#